data_AF-A0A5C8BY67-F1
#
_entry.id   AF-A0A5C8BY67-F1
#
_cell.length_a   1.000
_cell.length_b   1.000
_cell.length_c   1.000
_cell.angle_alpha   90.00
_cell.angle_beta   90.00
_cell.angle_gamma   90.00
#
_symmetry.space_group_name_H-M   'P 1'
#
loop_
_entity.id
_entity.type
_entity.pdbx_description
1 polymer ?
#
loop_
_entity_poly.entity_id
_entity_poly.type
_entity_poly.pdbx_seq_one_letter_code
_entity_poly.pdbx_strand_id
1 'polypeptide(L)'
;MWHPGENSGGTVTRTTAITVSTKRPLGVALLLTLLLALFLGVFTASPAHAVECVPDAATGCVQGVIKTGAGDPAAGIKLTLKGDGESQSVETDAEGRWAFAITAAGTYSVSVEKSSLPEGQFFKSADTREVEAQLNSQASALFPLTDNEAEASGGETSTTGKGEAASSSSADSFSWPRFWQQFVSGIRMGLLISLASLGLSLIFGTTGLSNFAHGEMVTLGGLLAALFMGLTGNLWIAGLLAVVASAAFGWAQDKVLWKPLRKRRLSLMQLMIVSIGLSITMQYLFQFFWGSGVIRIDKSTPATWTFFGVTLTVQSYIAMGISLLAIIGVGLGLMYTRFGRATRAISDNPALARASGIDVDRVINIVWIIGAGLAGLAGVFLGLVFNGLNWFTGGQLLLMFFAAVTLGGLGTAFGAFIGSMLIGMMVELTNIWLPGDLKYATALLLLILILLVRPQGIFGRKERIG
;
A
#
# COMPACT_ATOMS: atom_id res chain seq x y z
N MET A 1 78.43 50.39 9.56
CA MET A 1 78.00 49.92 10.88
C MET A 1 76.62 49.30 10.70
N TRP A 2 76.47 48.04 11.10
CA TRP A 2 75.28 47.21 10.98
C TRP A 2 74.05 47.77 11.73
N HIS A 3 72.84 47.59 11.17
CA HIS A 3 71.71 46.88 11.80
C HIS A 3 70.49 46.78 10.84
N PRO A 4 69.80 45.62 10.76
CA PRO A 4 68.57 45.45 9.96
C PRO A 4 67.32 45.65 10.82
N GLY A 5 66.29 46.31 10.27
CA GLY A 5 64.96 46.44 10.88
C GLY A 5 63.99 45.42 10.27
N GLU A 6 63.26 44.73 11.14
CA GLU A 6 62.26 43.70 10.83
C GLU A 6 61.09 44.22 9.96
N ASN A 7 60.82 43.53 8.86
CA ASN A 7 59.55 43.64 8.14
C ASN A 7 58.55 42.62 8.74
N SER A 8 57.63 43.07 9.59
CA SER A 8 56.46 42.30 9.98
C SER A 8 55.40 42.37 8.87
N GLY A 9 55.40 41.35 8.01
CA GLY A 9 54.36 41.14 7.01
C GLY A 9 53.04 40.72 7.67
N GLY A 10 52.16 41.69 7.93
CA GLY A 10 50.78 41.42 8.35
C GLY A 10 49.94 40.89 7.19
N THR A 11 49.58 39.62 7.25
CA THR A 11 48.65 38.97 6.32
C THR A 11 47.23 39.53 6.53
N VAL A 12 46.73 40.33 5.60
CA VAL A 12 45.31 40.77 5.61
C VAL A 12 44.45 39.64 5.05
N THR A 13 43.92 38.79 5.92
CA THR A 13 42.84 37.85 5.58
C THR A 13 41.55 38.65 5.36
N ARG A 14 41.16 38.85 4.08
CA ARG A 14 39.81 39.31 3.74
C ARG A 14 38.82 38.18 4.07
N THR A 15 38.17 38.28 5.23
CA THR A 15 36.99 37.49 5.57
C THR A 15 35.82 38.01 4.73
N THR A 16 35.59 37.42 3.55
CA THR A 16 34.34 37.58 2.81
C THR A 16 33.22 36.93 3.62
N ALA A 17 32.46 37.76 4.35
CA ALA A 17 31.23 37.33 5.00
C ALA A 17 30.20 36.95 3.93
N ILE A 18 29.99 35.64 3.74
CA ILE A 18 28.87 35.11 2.97
C ILE A 18 27.61 35.33 3.81
N THR A 19 26.86 36.39 3.51
CA THR A 19 25.54 36.63 4.08
C THR A 19 24.56 35.58 3.54
N VAL A 20 24.41 34.48 4.29
CA VAL A 20 23.35 33.49 4.05
C VAL A 20 22.02 34.15 4.38
N SER A 21 21.31 34.61 3.35
CA SER A 21 19.94 35.12 3.43
C SER A 21 19.00 34.03 3.98
N THR A 22 18.70 34.08 5.28
CA THR A 22 17.71 33.26 5.98
C THR A 22 16.29 33.73 5.67
N LYS A 23 15.88 33.66 4.39
CA LYS A 23 14.45 33.67 4.07
C LYS A 23 13.88 32.32 4.51
N ARG A 24 13.46 32.25 5.78
CA ARG A 24 12.66 31.14 6.32
C ARG A 24 11.49 30.91 5.37
N PRO A 25 11.27 29.69 4.84
CA PRO A 25 10.18 29.46 3.91
C PRO A 25 8.89 29.41 4.73
N LEU A 26 8.27 30.58 4.93
CA LEU A 26 7.02 30.74 5.66
C LEU A 26 5.94 29.75 5.18
N GLY A 27 5.99 29.39 3.88
CA GLY A 27 5.10 28.39 3.28
C GLY A 27 5.33 26.95 3.76
N VAL A 28 6.50 26.58 4.27
CA VAL A 28 6.77 25.24 4.84
C VAL A 28 6.15 25.12 6.22
N ALA A 29 6.27 26.17 7.03
CA ALA A 29 5.56 26.26 8.29
C ALA A 29 4.04 26.24 8.05
N LEU A 30 3.55 26.96 7.04
CA LEU A 30 2.12 27.07 6.74
C LEU A 30 1.50 25.74 6.25
N LEU A 31 2.24 24.96 5.43
CA LEU A 31 1.82 23.62 4.96
C LEU A 31 1.86 22.59 6.09
N LEU A 32 2.91 22.60 6.93
CA LEU A 32 3.00 21.75 8.11
C LEU A 32 1.90 22.11 9.12
N THR A 33 1.57 23.39 9.29
CA THR A 33 0.45 23.81 10.15
C THR A 33 -0.91 23.50 9.56
N LEU A 34 -1.07 23.50 8.23
CA LEU A 34 -2.33 23.10 7.60
C LEU A 34 -2.55 21.58 7.74
N LEU A 35 -1.49 20.78 7.55
CA LEU A 35 -1.48 19.35 7.83
C LEU A 35 -1.73 19.06 9.31
N LEU A 36 -1.12 19.83 10.22
CA LEU A 36 -1.32 19.72 11.67
C LEU A 36 -2.72 20.20 12.13
N ALA A 37 -3.32 21.18 11.45
CA ALA A 37 -4.66 21.69 11.76
C ALA A 37 -5.77 20.75 11.27
N LEU A 38 -5.58 20.10 10.11
CA LEU A 38 -6.40 18.96 9.68
C LEU A 38 -6.25 17.76 10.64
N PHE A 39 -5.09 17.64 11.30
CA PHE A 39 -4.76 16.56 12.23
C PHE A 39 -5.34 16.77 13.65
N LEU A 40 -5.40 18.00 14.16
CA LEU A 40 -5.95 18.32 15.49
C LEU A 40 -7.47 18.20 15.59
N GLY A 41 -8.20 18.15 14.47
CA GLY A 41 -9.64 17.91 14.44
C GLY A 41 -10.07 16.48 14.79
N VAL A 42 -9.14 15.58 15.10
CA VAL A 42 -9.39 14.12 15.26
C VAL A 42 -9.20 13.62 16.70
N PHE A 43 -8.85 14.48 17.67
CA PHE A 43 -8.71 14.07 19.07
C PHE A 43 -10.05 14.05 19.82
N THR A 44 -11.00 13.22 19.36
CA THR A 44 -12.10 12.71 20.20
C THR A 44 -12.42 11.28 19.81
N ALA A 45 -11.51 10.35 20.10
CA ALA A 45 -11.86 8.95 20.27
C ALA A 45 -10.88 8.35 21.28
N SER A 46 -11.33 8.23 22.52
CA SER A 46 -10.68 7.40 23.52
C SER A 46 -10.69 5.94 23.06
N PRO A 47 -9.65 5.14 23.35
CA PRO A 47 -9.72 3.71 23.13
C PRO A 47 -10.71 3.10 24.12
N ALA A 48 -11.78 2.50 23.61
CA ALA A 48 -12.64 1.63 24.40
C ALA A 48 -12.04 0.21 24.39
N HIS A 49 -11.91 -0.35 25.58
CA HIS A 49 -11.29 -1.65 25.86
C HIS A 49 -11.95 -2.83 25.12
N ALA A 50 -11.18 -3.73 24.47
CA ALA A 50 -10.93 -5.11 24.92
C ALA A 50 -10.22 -6.03 23.87
N VAL A 51 -9.44 -6.98 24.42
CA VAL A 51 -8.78 -8.21 23.91
C VAL A 51 -7.86 -8.14 22.68
N GLU A 52 -6.62 -7.67 22.90
CA GLU A 52 -5.49 -7.95 21.99
C GLU A 52 -4.79 -9.24 22.43
N CYS A 53 -5.03 -10.34 21.71
CA CYS A 53 -4.09 -11.46 21.73
C CYS A 53 -2.99 -11.18 20.70
N VAL A 54 -1.77 -10.96 21.19
CA VAL A 54 -0.59 -10.74 20.33
C VAL A 54 0.22 -12.05 20.32
N PRO A 55 0.39 -12.72 19.17
CA PRO A 55 1.17 -13.94 19.08
C PRO A 55 2.65 -13.63 19.31
N ASP A 56 3.31 -14.44 20.14
CA ASP A 56 4.74 -14.37 20.40
C ASP A 56 5.36 -15.78 20.45
N ALA A 57 6.65 -15.88 20.79
CA ALA A 57 7.34 -17.17 20.83
C ALA A 57 6.76 -18.16 21.88
N ALA A 58 6.01 -17.67 22.87
CA ALA A 58 5.40 -18.46 23.94
C ALA A 58 3.86 -18.53 23.85
N THR A 59 3.25 -17.75 22.95
CA THR A 59 1.80 -17.52 22.90
C THR A 59 1.28 -17.64 21.47
N GLY A 60 0.31 -18.53 21.26
CA GLY A 60 -0.52 -18.57 20.05
C GLY A 60 -1.85 -17.86 20.28
N CYS A 61 -2.52 -17.43 19.22
CA CYS A 61 -3.82 -16.77 19.31
C CYS A 61 -4.89 -17.51 18.53
N VAL A 62 -6.03 -17.77 19.15
CA VAL A 62 -7.23 -18.27 18.48
C VAL A 62 -8.29 -17.18 18.53
N GLN A 63 -8.69 -16.63 17.39
CA GLN A 63 -9.54 -15.44 17.34
C GLN A 63 -10.59 -15.50 16.24
N GLY A 64 -11.60 -14.66 16.36
CA GLY A 64 -12.65 -14.56 15.35
C GLY A 64 -13.53 -13.33 15.53
N VAL A 65 -14.48 -13.19 14.61
CA VAL A 65 -15.52 -12.17 14.67
C VAL A 65 -16.85 -12.85 14.40
N ILE A 66 -17.85 -12.59 15.24
CA ILE A 66 -19.22 -13.04 15.05
C ILE A 66 -20.05 -11.86 14.58
N LYS A 67 -20.78 -12.08 13.49
CA LYS A 67 -21.72 -11.12 12.91
C LYS A 67 -23.09 -11.77 12.82
N THR A 68 -24.14 -10.98 12.96
CA THR A 68 -25.53 -11.39 12.73
C THR A 68 -25.77 -11.72 11.24
N GLY A 69 -26.89 -12.35 10.92
CA GLY A 69 -27.32 -12.60 9.54
C GLY A 69 -27.42 -11.31 8.68
N ALA A 70 -27.74 -10.18 9.32
CA ALA A 70 -27.75 -8.86 8.67
C ALA A 70 -26.34 -8.26 8.44
N GLY A 71 -25.29 -8.86 9.02
CA GLY A 71 -23.91 -8.43 8.90
C GLY A 71 -23.43 -7.46 9.99
N ASP A 72 -24.28 -7.13 10.96
CA ASP A 72 -23.95 -6.30 12.11
C ASP A 72 -23.12 -7.08 13.15
N PRO A 73 -22.20 -6.43 13.88
CA PRO A 73 -21.45 -7.06 14.96
C PRO A 73 -22.36 -7.66 16.05
N ALA A 74 -22.04 -8.87 16.51
CA ALA A 74 -22.79 -9.52 17.59
C ALA A 74 -21.99 -9.52 18.90
N ALA A 75 -22.34 -8.62 19.81
CA ALA A 75 -21.68 -8.43 21.10
C ALA A 75 -22.29 -9.31 22.22
N GLY A 76 -21.50 -9.65 23.24
CA GLY A 76 -21.95 -10.40 24.42
C GLY A 76 -22.16 -11.90 24.22
N ILE A 77 -21.66 -12.46 23.10
CA ILE A 77 -21.73 -13.90 22.83
C ILE A 77 -20.64 -14.61 23.61
N LYS A 78 -20.99 -15.68 24.33
CA LYS A 78 -20.06 -16.49 25.12
C LYS A 78 -19.42 -17.59 24.27
N LEU A 79 -18.10 -17.61 24.25
CA LEU A 79 -17.30 -18.67 23.64
C LEU A 79 -16.49 -19.40 24.70
N THR A 80 -16.38 -20.72 24.56
CA THR A 80 -15.50 -21.57 25.36
C THR A 80 -14.46 -22.25 24.48
N LEU A 81 -13.19 -22.14 24.84
CA LEU A 81 -12.09 -22.91 24.27
C LEU A 81 -11.77 -24.10 25.18
N LYS A 82 -11.70 -25.32 24.64
CA LYS A 82 -11.22 -26.52 25.35
C LYS A 82 -10.12 -27.22 24.55
N GLY A 83 -8.95 -27.40 25.15
CA GLY A 83 -7.83 -28.15 24.57
C GLY A 83 -6.64 -28.20 25.53
N ASP A 84 -5.83 -29.26 25.44
CA ASP A 84 -4.62 -29.49 26.26
C ASP A 84 -4.84 -29.37 27.79
N GLY A 85 -6.01 -29.78 28.28
CA GLY A 85 -6.35 -29.71 29.71
C GLY A 85 -6.73 -28.32 30.23
N GLU A 86 -6.72 -27.29 29.38
CA GLU A 86 -7.12 -25.92 29.71
C GLU A 86 -8.52 -25.60 29.14
N SER A 87 -9.32 -24.86 29.90
CA SER A 87 -10.64 -24.37 29.48
C SER A 87 -10.73 -22.87 29.75
N GLN A 88 -10.87 -22.07 28.71
CA GLN A 88 -11.01 -20.61 28.80
C GLN A 88 -12.39 -20.19 28.26
N SER A 89 -12.99 -19.15 28.84
CA SER A 89 -14.27 -18.58 28.37
C SER A 89 -14.12 -17.09 28.15
N VAL A 90 -14.58 -16.59 27.01
CA VAL A 90 -14.50 -15.17 26.60
C VAL A 90 -15.84 -14.74 26.01
N GLU A 91 -16.18 -13.46 26.18
CA GLU A 91 -17.36 -12.83 25.57
C GLU A 91 -16.94 -11.94 24.39
N THR A 92 -17.80 -11.82 23.37
CA THR A 92 -17.54 -10.92 22.25
C THR A 92 -17.67 -9.45 22.62
N ASP A 93 -16.78 -8.61 22.07
CA ASP A 93 -16.79 -7.15 22.26
C ASP A 93 -17.90 -6.45 21.44
N ALA A 94 -17.97 -5.12 21.53
CA ALA A 94 -18.95 -4.29 20.81
C ALA A 94 -18.84 -4.40 19.28
N GLU A 95 -17.67 -4.80 18.77
CA GLU A 95 -17.38 -5.06 17.37
C GLU A 95 -17.50 -6.55 17.00
N GLY A 96 -18.04 -7.37 17.92
CA GLY A 96 -18.30 -8.80 17.73
C GLY A 96 -17.05 -9.67 17.72
N ARG A 97 -15.89 -9.15 18.17
CA ARG A 97 -14.60 -9.83 18.14
C ARG A 97 -14.36 -10.59 19.44
N TRP A 98 -13.57 -11.66 19.33
CA TRP A 98 -13.15 -12.48 20.45
C TRP A 98 -11.76 -13.06 20.17
N ALA A 99 -10.98 -13.32 21.23
CA ALA A 99 -9.68 -13.97 21.12
C ALA A 99 -9.34 -14.74 22.41
N PHE A 100 -8.69 -15.89 22.23
CA PHE A 100 -8.05 -16.69 23.27
C PHE A 100 -6.54 -16.69 23.07
N ALA A 101 -5.81 -16.64 24.19
CA ALA A 101 -4.37 -16.84 24.22
C ALA A 101 -4.06 -18.27 24.66
N ILE A 102 -3.28 -18.99 23.87
CA ILE A 102 -2.87 -20.36 24.14
C ILE A 102 -1.36 -20.42 24.39
N THR A 103 -0.93 -21.29 25.30
CA THR A 103 0.48 -21.43 25.71
C THR A 103 1.12 -22.74 25.23
N ALA A 104 0.33 -23.63 24.60
CA ALA A 104 0.79 -24.87 23.99
C ALA A 104 0.27 -24.98 22.56
N ALA A 105 1.03 -25.65 21.69
CA ALA A 105 0.56 -25.99 20.34
C ALA A 105 -0.27 -27.27 20.40
N GLY A 106 -1.44 -27.28 19.76
CA GLY A 106 -2.35 -28.42 19.83
C GLY A 106 -3.66 -28.20 19.09
N THR A 107 -4.55 -29.18 19.18
CA THR A 107 -5.92 -29.09 18.67
C THR A 107 -6.83 -28.58 19.78
N TYR A 108 -7.49 -27.46 19.52
CA TYR A 108 -8.44 -26.84 20.44
C TYR A 108 -9.85 -26.86 19.86
N SER A 109 -10.84 -27.14 20.69
CA SER A 109 -12.26 -27.01 20.33
C SER A 109 -12.80 -25.67 20.83
N VAL A 110 -13.31 -24.86 19.92
CA VAL A 110 -14.02 -23.60 20.22
C VAL A 110 -15.51 -23.89 20.10
N SER A 111 -16.28 -23.63 21.15
CA SER A 111 -17.74 -23.81 21.17
C SER A 111 -18.44 -22.51 21.55
N VAL A 112 -19.53 -22.18 20.85
CA VAL A 112 -20.35 -21.00 21.12
C VAL A 112 -21.60 -21.40 21.89
N GLU A 113 -21.90 -20.70 22.98
CA GLU A 113 -23.06 -21.02 23.81
C GLU A 113 -24.36 -20.55 23.14
N LYS A 114 -25.27 -21.48 22.81
CA LYS A 114 -26.56 -21.20 22.16
C LYS A 114 -27.43 -20.19 22.91
N SER A 115 -27.36 -20.19 24.24
CA SER A 115 -28.12 -19.30 25.12
C SER A 115 -27.69 -17.84 25.01
N SER A 116 -26.48 -17.58 24.49
CA SER A 116 -25.91 -16.24 24.35
C SER A 116 -26.16 -15.58 23.00
N LEU A 117 -26.90 -16.25 22.09
CA LEU A 117 -27.24 -15.69 20.78
C LEU A 117 -28.33 -14.60 20.89
N PRO A 118 -28.24 -13.52 20.09
CA PRO A 118 -29.33 -12.56 19.94
C PRO A 118 -30.63 -13.20 19.44
N GLU A 119 -31.79 -12.66 19.85
CA GLU A 119 -33.10 -13.18 19.44
C GLU A 119 -33.24 -13.25 17.89
N GLY A 120 -33.74 -14.38 17.38
CA GLY A 120 -33.95 -14.61 15.95
C GLY A 120 -32.69 -14.92 15.14
N GLN A 121 -31.54 -15.13 15.79
CA GLN A 121 -30.30 -15.58 15.13
C GLN A 121 -30.08 -17.09 15.32
N PHE A 122 -29.73 -17.76 14.24
CA PHE A 122 -29.40 -19.18 14.23
C PHE A 122 -28.01 -19.39 13.65
N PHE A 123 -27.34 -20.48 14.02
CA PHE A 123 -26.09 -20.81 13.37
C PHE A 123 -26.32 -21.30 11.94
N LYS A 124 -25.58 -20.73 10.99
CA LYS A 124 -25.53 -21.20 9.60
C LYS A 124 -24.66 -22.46 9.45
N SER A 125 -23.82 -22.77 10.45
CA SER A 125 -22.96 -23.96 10.51
C SER A 125 -22.90 -24.54 11.92
N ALA A 126 -22.02 -25.51 12.18
CA ALA A 126 -21.80 -26.05 13.52
C ALA A 126 -21.51 -24.96 14.58
N ASP A 127 -21.99 -25.20 15.80
CA ASP A 127 -21.79 -24.40 17.02
C ASP A 127 -20.42 -24.64 17.67
N THR A 128 -19.73 -25.70 17.24
CA THR A 128 -18.41 -26.11 17.73
C THR A 128 -17.46 -26.33 16.55
N ARG A 129 -16.22 -25.83 16.69
CA ARG A 129 -15.16 -25.87 15.67
C ARG A 129 -13.87 -26.36 16.29
N GLU A 130 -13.24 -27.34 15.67
CA GLU A 130 -11.85 -27.70 15.99
C GLU A 130 -10.88 -26.80 15.22
N VAL A 131 -9.87 -26.30 15.93
CA VAL A 131 -8.85 -25.39 15.41
C VAL A 131 -7.50 -25.94 15.83
N GLU A 132 -6.63 -26.20 14.85
CA GLU A 132 -5.23 -26.49 15.11
C GLU A 132 -4.49 -25.16 15.30
N ALA A 133 -3.82 -25.02 16.43
CA ALA A 133 -3.19 -23.76 16.81
C ALA A 133 -1.72 -23.99 17.18
N GLN A 134 -0.86 -23.07 16.74
CA GLN A 134 0.59 -23.13 16.95
C GLN A 134 1.04 -21.87 17.71
N LEU A 135 2.16 -21.99 18.43
CA LEU A 135 2.81 -20.82 19.03
C LEU A 135 3.35 -19.89 17.94
N ASN A 136 3.40 -18.59 18.22
CA ASN A 136 3.81 -17.57 17.24
C ASN A 136 2.93 -17.54 15.97
N SER A 137 1.70 -18.04 16.04
CA SER A 137 0.74 -18.03 14.93
C SER A 137 -0.65 -17.61 15.39
N GLN A 138 -1.49 -17.26 14.42
CA GLN A 138 -2.90 -16.93 14.66
C GLN A 138 -3.76 -17.94 13.92
N ALA A 139 -4.63 -18.60 14.66
CA ALA A 139 -5.67 -19.46 14.12
C ALA A 139 -7.03 -18.74 14.24
N SER A 140 -7.95 -19.06 13.32
CA SER A 140 -9.27 -18.42 13.31
C SER A 140 -10.41 -19.43 13.24
N ALA A 141 -11.45 -19.17 14.02
CA ALA A 141 -12.70 -19.91 13.96
C ALA A 141 -13.83 -18.94 13.61
N LEU A 142 -14.71 -19.36 12.71
CA LEU A 142 -15.84 -18.56 12.25
C LEU A 142 -17.14 -19.28 12.54
N PHE A 143 -18.08 -18.54 13.12
CA PHE A 143 -19.42 -19.00 13.47
C PHE A 143 -20.44 -18.10 12.76
N PRO A 144 -20.67 -18.32 11.46
CA PRO A 144 -21.63 -17.52 10.70
C PRO A 144 -23.04 -17.71 11.27
N LEU A 145 -23.75 -16.60 11.49
CA LEU A 145 -25.15 -16.58 11.89
C LEU A 145 -26.06 -16.29 10.69
N THR A 146 -27.31 -16.71 10.80
CA THR A 146 -28.38 -16.47 9.84
C THR A 146 -29.66 -16.07 10.59
N ASP A 147 -30.44 -15.18 10.00
CA ASP A 147 -31.77 -14.77 10.43
C ASP A 147 -32.87 -15.62 9.77
N ASN A 148 -32.50 -16.50 8.83
CA ASN A 148 -33.42 -17.42 8.17
C ASN A 148 -33.38 -18.81 8.83
N GLU A 149 -34.45 -19.14 9.56
CA GLU A 149 -34.62 -20.42 10.24
C GLU A 149 -34.57 -21.62 9.28
N ALA A 150 -34.95 -21.45 8.00
CA ALA A 150 -34.85 -22.52 7.00
C ALA A 150 -33.39 -22.82 6.57
N GLU A 151 -32.47 -21.88 6.78
CA GLU A 151 -31.02 -22.05 6.57
C GLU A 151 -30.29 -22.44 7.86
N ALA A 152 -31.01 -22.54 8.98
CA ALA A 152 -30.44 -22.92 10.26
C ALA A 152 -30.04 -24.40 10.23
N SER A 153 -28.74 -24.66 10.36
CA SER A 153 -28.20 -26.01 10.54
C SER A 153 -28.42 -26.44 11.99
N GLY A 154 -29.61 -26.93 12.30
CA GLY A 154 -29.94 -27.53 13.60
C GLY A 154 -29.38 -28.94 13.73
N GLY A 155 -28.26 -29.12 14.41
CA GLY A 155 -27.84 -30.43 14.92
C GLY A 155 -26.34 -30.70 14.86
N GLU A 156 -25.87 -31.44 15.86
CA GLU A 156 -24.53 -32.00 16.06
C GLU A 156 -24.03 -32.76 14.82
N THR A 157 -23.65 -32.04 13.78
CA THR A 157 -22.69 -32.57 12.84
C THR A 157 -21.37 -32.05 13.33
N SER A 158 -20.66 -32.89 14.09
CA SER A 158 -19.22 -32.88 14.14
C SER A 158 -18.73 -33.12 12.71
N THR A 159 -18.85 -32.10 11.86
CA THR A 159 -17.90 -31.97 10.79
C THR A 159 -16.57 -31.93 11.53
N THR A 160 -15.83 -33.03 11.48
CA THR A 160 -14.41 -32.98 11.14
C THR A 160 -14.27 -32.19 9.84
N GLY A 161 -14.65 -30.91 9.89
CA GLY A 161 -13.85 -29.96 9.22
C GLY A 161 -12.53 -30.08 9.98
N LYS A 162 -11.43 -30.57 9.40
CA LYS A 162 -10.94 -29.97 8.16
C LYS A 162 -11.69 -28.69 7.89
N GLY A 163 -11.60 -27.76 8.85
CA GLY A 163 -11.47 -26.39 8.46
C GLY A 163 -10.40 -26.51 7.39
N GLU A 164 -10.85 -26.39 6.15
CA GLU A 164 -10.03 -25.73 5.16
C GLU A 164 -9.81 -24.32 5.74
N ALA A 165 -9.01 -24.23 6.82
CA ALA A 165 -7.77 -23.53 6.72
C ALA A 165 -7.30 -23.84 5.30
N ALA A 166 -7.38 -22.84 4.44
CA ALA A 166 -6.75 -22.85 3.14
C ALA A 166 -5.22 -22.92 3.28
N SER A 167 -4.72 -23.67 4.27
CA SER A 167 -3.47 -24.40 4.33
C SER A 167 -3.69 -25.85 3.88
N SER A 168 -4.55 -26.10 2.88
CA SER A 168 -4.17 -27.13 1.92
C SER A 168 -2.90 -26.60 1.26
N SER A 169 -1.77 -27.20 1.60
CA SER A 169 -0.56 -27.21 0.80
C SER A 169 -0.91 -27.70 -0.62
N SER A 170 -1.58 -26.85 -1.41
CA SER A 170 -1.99 -27.15 -2.77
C SER A 170 -0.80 -26.84 -3.68
N ALA A 171 0.29 -27.58 -3.48
CA ALA A 171 1.40 -27.57 -4.42
C ALA A 171 1.05 -28.36 -5.70
N ASP A 172 -0.03 -29.18 -5.72
CA ASP A 172 -0.11 -30.30 -6.67
C ASP A 172 -1.39 -30.45 -7.52
N SER A 173 -2.22 -29.42 -7.75
CA SER A 173 -3.12 -29.51 -8.92
C SER A 173 -3.37 -28.18 -9.63
N PHE A 174 -2.69 -28.03 -10.76
CA PHE A 174 -3.10 -27.12 -11.82
C PHE A 174 -4.55 -27.46 -12.22
N SER A 175 -5.45 -26.47 -12.13
CA SER A 175 -6.82 -26.59 -12.63
C SER A 175 -7.17 -25.38 -13.49
N TRP A 176 -7.90 -25.60 -14.59
CA TRP A 176 -8.31 -24.53 -15.51
C TRP A 176 -9.10 -23.40 -14.82
N PRO A 177 -10.02 -23.66 -13.88
CA PRO A 177 -10.69 -22.59 -13.13
C PRO A 177 -9.71 -21.77 -12.28
N ARG A 178 -8.74 -22.42 -11.60
CA ARG A 178 -7.72 -21.73 -10.81
C ARG A 178 -6.80 -20.90 -11.70
N PHE A 179 -6.42 -21.42 -12.88
CA PHE A 179 -5.65 -20.67 -13.85
C PHE A 179 -6.37 -19.39 -14.27
N TRP A 180 -7.66 -19.47 -14.64
CA TRP A 180 -8.41 -18.30 -15.08
C TRP A 180 -8.65 -17.29 -13.94
N GLN A 181 -8.96 -17.77 -12.73
CA GLN A 181 -9.03 -16.95 -11.52
C GLN A 181 -7.74 -16.16 -11.29
N GLN A 182 -6.59 -16.83 -11.43
CA GLN A 182 -5.29 -16.25 -11.17
C GLN A 182 -4.81 -15.36 -12.31
N PHE A 183 -5.17 -15.67 -13.55
CA PHE A 183 -4.95 -14.85 -14.73
C PHE A 183 -5.65 -13.50 -14.58
N VAL A 184 -6.95 -13.48 -14.24
CA VAL A 184 -7.69 -12.23 -14.04
C VAL A 184 -7.21 -11.48 -12.79
N SER A 185 -6.84 -12.20 -11.72
CA SER A 185 -6.20 -11.59 -10.54
C SER A 185 -4.88 -10.92 -10.91
N GLY A 186 -4.12 -11.51 -11.85
CA GLY A 186 -2.89 -10.97 -12.43
C GLY A 186 -3.12 -9.67 -13.20
N ILE A 187 -4.17 -9.61 -14.02
CA ILE A 187 -4.58 -8.39 -14.72
C ILE A 187 -4.95 -7.30 -13.69
N ARG A 188 -5.74 -7.67 -12.67
CA ARG A 188 -6.11 -6.75 -11.58
C ARG A 188 -4.86 -6.19 -10.91
N MET A 189 -3.96 -7.05 -10.45
CA MET A 189 -2.71 -6.65 -9.80
C MET A 189 -1.86 -5.77 -10.72
N GLY A 190 -1.72 -6.17 -12.00
CA GLY A 190 -0.96 -5.43 -13.00
C GLY A 190 -1.47 -4.02 -13.21
N LEU A 191 -2.79 -3.81 -13.29
CA LEU A 191 -3.39 -2.48 -13.40
C LEU A 191 -3.14 -1.60 -12.19
N LEU A 192 -3.22 -2.15 -10.97
CA LEU A 192 -2.98 -1.42 -9.73
C LEU A 192 -1.51 -1.00 -9.60
N ILE A 193 -0.58 -1.94 -9.85
CA ILE A 193 0.86 -1.67 -9.90
C ILE A 193 1.15 -0.64 -11.00
N SER A 194 0.45 -0.72 -12.13
CA SER A 194 0.63 0.20 -13.25
C SER A 194 0.38 1.65 -12.88
N LEU A 195 -0.66 1.95 -12.10
CA LEU A 195 -0.92 3.32 -11.64
C LEU A 195 0.25 3.90 -10.85
N ALA A 196 0.75 3.14 -9.87
CA ALA A 196 1.90 3.54 -9.06
C ALA A 196 3.16 3.68 -9.93
N SER A 197 3.43 2.69 -10.79
CA SER A 197 4.58 2.65 -11.68
C SER A 197 4.56 3.74 -12.76
N LEU A 198 3.40 4.14 -13.28
CA LEU A 198 3.28 5.25 -14.22
C LEU A 198 3.72 6.56 -13.56
N GLY A 199 3.28 6.80 -12.31
CA GLY A 199 3.70 7.97 -11.55
C GLY A 199 5.20 8.00 -11.32
N LEU A 200 5.77 6.87 -10.90
CA LEU A 200 7.22 6.72 -10.71
C LEU A 200 7.99 6.95 -12.02
N SER A 201 7.53 6.34 -13.11
CA SER A 201 8.14 6.45 -14.44
C SER A 201 8.09 7.88 -14.98
N LEU A 202 7.00 8.63 -14.72
CA LEU A 202 6.89 10.01 -15.16
C LEU A 202 7.89 10.92 -14.42
N ILE A 203 8.02 10.75 -13.10
CA ILE A 203 9.00 11.49 -12.28
C ILE A 203 10.42 11.14 -12.73
N PHE A 204 10.73 9.84 -12.85
CA PHE A 204 12.04 9.39 -13.29
C PHE A 204 12.35 9.90 -14.71
N GLY A 205 11.43 9.72 -15.65
CA GLY A 205 11.65 10.07 -17.05
C GLY A 205 11.93 11.56 -17.25
N THR A 206 11.39 12.43 -16.41
CA THR A 206 11.56 13.89 -16.55
C THR A 206 12.68 14.47 -15.70
N THR A 207 13.03 13.84 -14.57
CA THR A 207 14.02 14.37 -13.63
C THR A 207 15.28 13.52 -13.48
N GLY A 208 15.26 12.27 -13.94
CA GLY A 208 16.29 11.26 -13.69
C GLY A 208 16.34 10.77 -12.24
N LEU A 209 15.42 11.20 -11.37
CA LEU A 209 15.42 10.86 -9.96
C LEU A 209 14.66 9.55 -9.70
N SER A 210 15.38 8.53 -9.24
CA SER A 210 14.79 7.33 -8.63
C SER A 210 14.33 7.65 -7.22
N ASN A 211 13.05 8.00 -7.07
CA ASN A 211 12.46 8.40 -5.79
C ASN A 211 12.06 7.19 -4.94
N PHE A 212 12.84 6.85 -3.92
CA PHE A 212 12.50 5.76 -2.99
C PHE A 212 11.34 6.09 -2.04
N ALA A 213 10.94 7.36 -1.92
CA ALA A 213 9.74 7.73 -1.16
C ALA A 213 8.44 7.52 -1.94
N HIS A 214 8.51 7.10 -3.21
CA HIS A 214 7.31 6.91 -4.03
C HIS A 214 6.38 5.82 -3.48
N GLY A 215 6.93 4.78 -2.84
CA GLY A 215 6.15 3.76 -2.13
C GLY A 215 5.31 4.40 -1.02
N GLU A 216 5.90 5.29 -0.24
CA GLU A 216 5.19 5.99 0.84
C GLU A 216 4.12 6.95 0.33
N MET A 217 4.25 7.46 -0.88
CA MET A 217 3.19 8.23 -1.54
C MET A 217 1.97 7.35 -1.88
N VAL A 218 2.19 6.06 -2.16
CA VAL A 218 1.12 5.07 -2.31
C VAL A 218 0.47 4.79 -0.96
N THR A 219 1.25 4.51 0.08
CA THR A 219 0.74 4.30 1.45
C THR A 219 -0.12 5.48 1.91
N LEU A 220 0.37 6.71 1.69
CA LEU A 220 -0.33 7.95 2.03
C LEU A 220 -1.71 8.01 1.38
N GLY A 221 -1.86 7.62 0.11
CA GLY A 221 -3.16 7.62 -0.57
C GLY A 221 -4.18 6.72 0.11
N GLY A 222 -3.78 5.50 0.49
CA GLY A 222 -4.64 4.57 1.21
C GLY A 222 -5.02 5.08 2.61
N LEU A 223 -4.05 5.62 3.35
CA LEU A 223 -4.28 6.18 4.69
C LEU A 223 -5.19 7.42 4.65
N LEU A 224 -5.01 8.30 3.68
CA LEU A 224 -5.87 9.46 3.48
C LEU A 224 -7.29 9.05 3.05
N ALA A 225 -7.43 8.01 2.24
CA ALA A 225 -8.75 7.48 1.90
C ALA A 225 -9.46 6.91 3.14
N ALA A 226 -8.75 6.19 4.02
CA ALA A 226 -9.31 5.73 5.28
C ALA A 226 -9.71 6.90 6.20
N LEU A 227 -8.87 7.93 6.30
CA LEU A 227 -9.16 9.15 7.05
C LEU A 227 -10.42 9.86 6.52
N PHE A 228 -10.48 10.14 5.21
CA PHE A 228 -11.63 10.82 4.62
C PHE A 228 -12.89 9.95 4.61
N MET A 229 -12.76 8.63 4.59
CA MET A 229 -13.91 7.74 4.76
C MET A 229 -14.50 7.88 6.17
N GLY A 230 -13.66 7.97 7.20
CA GLY A 230 -14.11 8.25 8.57
C GLY A 230 -14.80 9.61 8.73
N LEU A 231 -14.39 10.63 7.96
CA LEU A 231 -14.97 11.97 8.02
C LEU A 231 -16.24 12.14 7.18
N THR A 232 -16.30 11.52 6.00
CA THR A 232 -17.37 11.76 5.02
C THR A 232 -18.42 10.65 4.98
N GLY A 233 -18.08 9.43 5.43
CA GLY A 233 -18.93 8.25 5.30
C GLY A 233 -19.19 7.80 3.85
N ASN A 234 -18.60 8.45 2.84
CA ASN A 234 -18.83 8.15 1.43
C ASN A 234 -17.52 7.81 0.72
N LEU A 235 -17.43 6.58 0.22
CA LEU A 235 -16.24 6.03 -0.40
C LEU A 235 -15.76 6.84 -1.63
N TRP A 236 -16.68 7.33 -2.46
CA TRP A 236 -16.33 8.07 -3.67
C TRP A 236 -15.74 9.44 -3.35
N ILE A 237 -16.34 10.13 -2.38
CA ILE A 237 -15.86 11.42 -1.91
C ILE A 237 -14.51 11.25 -1.21
N ALA A 238 -14.39 10.23 -0.34
CA ALA A 238 -13.15 9.92 0.35
C ALA A 238 -12.01 9.60 -0.62
N GLY A 239 -12.27 8.77 -1.63
CA GLY A 239 -11.29 8.43 -2.67
C GLY A 239 -10.86 9.66 -3.48
N LEU A 240 -11.80 10.52 -3.89
CA LEU A 240 -11.49 11.74 -4.62
C LEU A 240 -10.65 12.71 -3.78
N LEU A 241 -11.03 12.94 -2.52
CA LEU A 241 -10.28 13.78 -1.59
C LEU A 241 -8.87 13.24 -1.34
N ALA A 242 -8.72 11.92 -1.20
CA ALA A 242 -7.42 11.28 -1.05
C ALA A 242 -6.52 11.54 -2.27
N VAL A 243 -7.03 11.38 -3.49
CA VAL A 243 -6.28 11.65 -4.73
C VAL A 243 -5.88 13.12 -4.84
N VAL A 244 -6.80 14.04 -4.53
CA VAL A 244 -6.52 15.48 -4.55
C VAL A 244 -5.46 15.85 -3.50
N ALA A 245 -5.56 15.29 -2.30
CA ALA A 245 -4.59 15.50 -1.24
C ALA A 245 -3.21 14.89 -1.58
N SER A 246 -3.16 13.71 -2.21
CA SER A 246 -1.91 13.12 -2.71
C SER A 246 -1.29 13.96 -3.83
N ALA A 247 -2.09 14.50 -4.75
CA ALA A 247 -1.62 15.41 -5.80
C ALA A 247 -1.06 16.73 -5.21
N ALA A 248 -1.75 17.29 -4.21
CA ALA A 248 -1.27 18.44 -3.44
C ALA A 248 0.02 18.13 -2.67
N PHE A 249 0.15 16.91 -2.13
CA PHE A 249 1.37 16.45 -1.49
C PHE A 249 2.54 16.33 -2.49
N GLY A 250 2.28 15.88 -3.71
CA GLY A 250 3.27 15.90 -4.81
C GLY A 250 3.74 17.31 -5.15
N TRP A 251 2.80 18.26 -5.26
CA TRP A 251 3.14 19.68 -5.43
C TRP A 251 4.00 20.19 -4.28
N ALA A 252 3.63 19.87 -3.03
CA ALA A 252 4.35 20.30 -1.83
C ALA A 252 5.76 19.72 -1.81
N GLN A 253 5.92 18.43 -2.09
CA GLN A 253 7.22 17.78 -2.20
C GLN A 253 8.11 18.46 -3.24
N ASP A 254 7.60 18.72 -4.45
CA ASP A 254 8.40 19.42 -5.45
C ASP A 254 8.76 20.83 -5.00
N LYS A 255 7.78 21.59 -4.51
CA LYS A 255 7.98 23.00 -4.15
C LYS A 255 8.92 23.19 -2.96
N VAL A 256 8.78 22.35 -1.94
CA VAL A 256 9.46 22.46 -0.64
C VAL A 256 10.78 21.71 -0.62
N LEU A 257 10.82 20.51 -1.18
CA LEU A 257 11.97 19.62 -1.08
C LEU A 257 12.75 19.60 -2.39
N TRP A 258 12.15 19.11 -3.47
CA TRP A 258 12.92 18.75 -4.67
C TRP A 258 13.41 19.97 -5.45
N LYS A 259 12.57 20.98 -5.67
CA LYS A 259 12.91 22.18 -6.44
C LYS A 259 14.04 22.98 -5.78
N PRO A 260 14.03 23.28 -4.47
CA PRO A 260 15.16 23.95 -3.83
C PRO A 260 16.47 23.16 -3.92
N LEU A 261 16.40 21.83 -3.75
CA LEU A 261 17.56 20.95 -3.85
C LEU A 261 18.13 20.91 -5.28
N ARG A 262 17.27 20.84 -6.30
CA ARG A 262 17.69 20.96 -7.72
C ARG A 262 18.30 22.32 -8.03
N LYS A 263 17.77 23.41 -7.46
CA LYS A 263 18.34 24.76 -7.64
C LYS A 263 19.74 24.89 -7.02
N ARG A 264 20.02 24.15 -5.94
CA ARG A 264 21.36 24.03 -5.34
C ARG A 264 22.31 23.12 -6.14
N ARG A 265 21.86 22.57 -7.28
CA ARG A 265 22.64 21.69 -8.17
C ARG A 265 23.19 20.44 -7.48
N LEU A 266 22.42 19.89 -6.54
CA LEU A 266 22.74 18.60 -5.94
C LEU A 266 22.76 17.51 -7.03
N SER A 267 23.68 16.56 -6.89
CA SER A 267 23.78 15.43 -7.82
C SER A 267 22.58 14.49 -7.69
N LEU A 268 22.30 13.70 -8.72
CA LEU A 268 21.21 12.71 -8.68
C LEU A 268 21.38 11.73 -7.52
N MET A 269 22.62 11.30 -7.24
CA MET A 269 22.92 10.43 -6.10
C MET A 269 22.56 11.08 -4.76
N GLN A 270 22.84 12.38 -4.59
CA GLN A 270 22.45 13.11 -3.37
C GLN A 270 20.94 13.21 -3.24
N LEU A 271 20.21 13.45 -4.33
CA LEU A 271 18.74 13.47 -4.32
C LEU A 271 18.15 12.09 -4.01
N MET A 272 18.77 11.00 -4.48
CA MET A 272 18.37 9.64 -4.13
C MET A 272 18.54 9.37 -2.63
N ILE A 273 19.66 9.77 -2.03
CA ILE A 273 19.86 9.67 -0.57
C ILE A 273 18.78 10.45 0.20
N VAL A 274 18.44 11.65 -0.26
CA VAL A 274 17.34 12.44 0.32
C VAL A 274 16.01 11.70 0.21
N SER A 275 15.73 11.01 -0.90
CA SER A 275 14.50 10.23 -1.07
C SER A 275 14.40 9.05 -0.12
N ILE A 276 15.53 8.40 0.21
CA ILE A 276 15.58 7.33 1.20
C ILE A 276 15.29 7.89 2.59
N GLY A 277 15.93 9.02 2.94
CA GLY A 277 15.66 9.70 4.22
C GLY A 277 14.20 10.16 4.35
N LEU A 278 13.62 10.68 3.26
CA LEU A 278 12.19 11.03 3.21
C LEU A 278 11.30 9.80 3.38
N SER A 279 11.63 8.69 2.72
CA SER A 279 10.88 7.43 2.81
C SER A 279 10.82 6.93 4.26
N ILE A 280 11.97 6.82 4.92
CA ILE A 280 12.06 6.41 6.33
C ILE A 280 11.29 7.37 7.24
N THR A 281 11.41 8.69 6.99
CA THR A 281 10.67 9.69 7.77
C THR A 281 9.16 9.52 7.61
N MET A 282 8.67 9.30 6.39
CA MET A 282 7.25 9.11 6.13
C MET A 282 6.73 7.81 6.76
N GLN A 283 7.49 6.72 6.69
CA GLN A 283 7.16 5.44 7.32
C GLN A 283 6.92 5.60 8.82
N TYR A 284 7.85 6.25 9.54
CA TYR A 284 7.71 6.46 10.97
C TYR A 284 6.62 7.48 11.32
N LEU A 285 6.38 8.49 10.47
CA LEU A 285 5.24 9.39 10.64
C LEU A 285 3.92 8.63 10.51
N PHE A 286 3.79 7.73 9.53
CA PHE A 286 2.60 6.90 9.36
C PHE A 286 2.40 5.98 10.56
N GLN A 287 3.45 5.29 10.98
CA GLN A 287 3.39 4.41 12.14
C GLN A 287 3.03 5.17 13.42
N PHE A 288 3.56 6.38 13.62
CA PHE A 288 3.24 7.21 14.77
C PHE A 288 1.77 7.65 14.79
N PHE A 289 1.21 8.02 13.64
CA PHE A 289 -0.15 8.57 13.56
C PHE A 289 -1.26 7.51 13.42
N TRP A 290 -0.99 6.42 12.73
CA TRP A 290 -1.96 5.37 12.41
C TRP A 290 -1.71 4.05 13.15
N GLY A 291 -0.57 3.92 13.82
CA GLY A 291 -0.16 2.70 14.50
C GLY A 291 0.42 1.63 13.57
N SER A 292 0.74 0.47 14.15
CA SER A 292 1.27 -0.69 13.43
C SER A 292 0.20 -1.59 12.81
N GLY A 293 -1.07 -1.40 13.22
CA GLY A 293 -2.19 -2.25 12.83
C GLY A 293 -2.63 -2.12 11.38
N VAL A 294 -3.49 -3.04 10.96
CA VAL A 294 -4.14 -3.00 9.64
C VAL A 294 -5.35 -2.07 9.71
N ILE A 295 -5.39 -1.11 8.79
CA ILE A 295 -6.45 -0.14 8.62
C ILE A 295 -7.25 -0.50 7.37
N ARG A 296 -8.56 -0.47 7.50
CA ARG A 296 -9.50 -0.71 6.40
C ARG A 296 -10.14 0.61 6.01
N ILE A 297 -10.15 0.91 4.70
CA ILE A 297 -10.82 2.08 4.17
C ILE A 297 -12.32 1.92 4.37
N ASP A 298 -12.85 0.79 3.90
CA ASP A 298 -14.25 0.41 4.08
C ASP A 298 -14.32 -0.78 5.05
N LYS A 299 -15.09 -0.62 6.14
CA LYS A 299 -15.26 -1.65 7.16
C LYS A 299 -16.34 -2.67 6.78
N SER A 300 -17.16 -2.37 5.77
CA SER A 300 -18.18 -3.29 5.27
C SER A 300 -17.54 -4.56 4.69
N THR A 301 -18.30 -5.64 4.66
CA THR A 301 -17.87 -6.88 3.99
C THR A 301 -17.89 -6.64 2.48
N PRO A 302 -16.74 -6.74 1.76
CA PRO A 302 -16.74 -6.48 0.34
C PRO A 302 -17.64 -7.47 -0.41
N ALA A 303 -18.63 -6.94 -1.13
CA ALA A 303 -19.46 -7.76 -1.99
C ALA A 303 -18.60 -8.40 -3.09
N THR A 304 -18.81 -9.68 -3.34
CA THR A 304 -18.17 -10.43 -4.42
C THR A 304 -19.12 -10.63 -5.58
N TRP A 305 -18.56 -10.67 -6.78
CA TRP A 305 -19.30 -11.01 -7.98
C TRP A 305 -18.52 -12.08 -8.75
N THR A 306 -19.23 -13.13 -9.14
CA THR A 306 -18.72 -14.20 -10.00
C THR A 306 -19.06 -13.90 -11.46
N PHE A 307 -18.04 -13.86 -12.30
CA PHE A 307 -18.17 -13.67 -13.74
C PHE A 307 -17.35 -14.72 -14.48
N PHE A 308 -18.00 -15.56 -15.29
CA PHE A 308 -17.36 -16.69 -16.02
C PHE A 308 -16.45 -17.57 -15.13
N GLY A 309 -16.90 -17.92 -13.93
CA GLY A 309 -16.15 -18.76 -12.99
C GLY A 309 -14.99 -18.07 -12.27
N VAL A 310 -14.81 -16.75 -12.46
CA VAL A 310 -13.87 -15.91 -11.71
C VAL A 310 -14.63 -15.11 -10.67
N THR A 311 -14.19 -15.20 -9.41
CA THR A 311 -14.76 -14.45 -8.29
C THR A 311 -13.84 -13.30 -7.92
N LEU A 312 -14.33 -12.06 -8.03
CA LEU A 312 -13.63 -10.87 -7.55
C LEU A 312 -14.57 -9.96 -6.76
N THR A 313 -14.01 -9.08 -5.93
CA THR A 313 -14.80 -8.07 -5.23
C THR A 313 -15.32 -7.02 -6.21
N VAL A 314 -16.49 -6.43 -5.94
CA VAL A 314 -17.03 -5.31 -6.73
C VAL A 314 -16.01 -4.16 -6.79
N GLN A 315 -15.33 -3.90 -5.67
CA GLN A 315 -14.24 -2.93 -5.58
C GLN A 315 -13.08 -3.24 -6.53
N SER A 316 -12.77 -4.53 -6.77
CA SER A 316 -11.74 -4.94 -7.76
C SER A 316 -12.12 -4.53 -9.18
N TYR A 317 -13.35 -4.79 -9.61
CA TYR A 317 -13.80 -4.42 -10.96
C TYR A 317 -13.82 -2.90 -11.16
N ILE A 318 -14.31 -2.16 -10.18
CA ILE A 318 -14.31 -0.69 -10.21
C ILE A 318 -12.87 -0.17 -10.27
N ALA A 319 -11.99 -0.67 -9.42
CA ALA A 319 -10.59 -0.28 -9.39
C ALA A 319 -9.89 -0.57 -10.73
N MET A 320 -10.12 -1.74 -11.32
CA MET A 320 -9.57 -2.09 -12.65
C MET A 320 -10.06 -1.13 -13.74
N GLY A 321 -11.37 -0.84 -13.76
CA GLY A 321 -11.96 0.07 -14.75
C GLY A 321 -11.37 1.48 -14.65
N ILE A 322 -11.34 2.05 -13.44
CA ILE A 322 -10.78 3.39 -13.23
C ILE A 322 -9.27 3.42 -13.49
N SER A 323 -8.54 2.37 -13.10
CA SER A 323 -7.11 2.26 -13.37
C SER A 323 -6.83 2.27 -14.87
N LEU A 324 -7.56 1.47 -15.64
CA LEU A 324 -7.42 1.43 -17.09
C LEU A 324 -7.72 2.79 -17.73
N LEU A 325 -8.79 3.47 -17.31
CA LEU A 325 -9.14 4.80 -17.79
C LEU A 325 -8.05 5.83 -17.46
N ALA A 326 -7.50 5.80 -16.25
CA ALA A 326 -6.43 6.71 -15.84
C ALA A 326 -5.13 6.45 -16.62
N ILE A 327 -4.75 5.18 -16.82
CA ILE A 327 -3.57 4.79 -17.62
C ILE A 327 -3.72 5.27 -19.08
N ILE A 328 -4.88 5.02 -19.69
CA ILE A 328 -5.18 5.49 -21.05
C ILE A 328 -5.15 7.03 -21.10
N GLY A 329 -5.79 7.70 -20.14
CA GLY A 329 -5.82 9.16 -20.06
C GLY A 329 -4.43 9.78 -19.97
N VAL A 330 -3.56 9.23 -19.11
CA VAL A 330 -2.16 9.68 -19.00
C VAL A 330 -1.37 9.37 -20.28
N GLY A 331 -1.55 8.18 -20.85
CA GLY A 331 -0.90 7.77 -22.09
C GLY A 331 -1.23 8.69 -23.27
N LEU A 332 -2.52 8.96 -23.49
CA LEU A 332 -3.00 9.91 -24.51
C LEU A 332 -2.51 11.34 -24.22
N GLY A 333 -2.54 11.75 -22.95
CA GLY A 333 -2.00 13.02 -22.49
C GLY A 333 -0.54 13.20 -22.87
N LEU A 334 0.31 12.20 -22.63
CA LEU A 334 1.73 12.25 -22.95
C LEU A 334 2.01 12.17 -24.46
N MET A 335 1.19 11.44 -25.22
CA MET A 335 1.38 11.28 -26.65
C MET A 335 0.97 12.54 -27.43
N TYR A 336 -0.19 13.11 -27.13
CA TYR A 336 -0.85 14.09 -28.00
C TYR A 336 -0.76 15.55 -27.49
N THR A 337 -0.53 15.79 -26.20
CA THR A 337 -0.60 17.17 -25.66
C THR A 337 0.73 17.93 -25.72
N ARG A 338 0.66 19.27 -25.55
CA ARG A 338 1.83 20.14 -25.38
C ARG A 338 2.67 19.76 -24.16
N PHE A 339 2.01 19.35 -23.06
CA PHE A 339 2.69 18.88 -21.86
C PHE A 339 3.55 17.66 -22.15
N GLY A 340 3.00 16.67 -22.87
CA GLY A 340 3.73 15.45 -23.26
C GLY A 340 4.91 15.68 -24.21
N ARG A 341 4.88 16.74 -25.03
CA ARG A 341 6.04 17.15 -25.83
C ARG A 341 7.10 17.85 -24.97
N ALA A 342 6.66 18.69 -24.03
CA ALA A 342 7.56 19.37 -23.12
C ALA A 342 8.29 18.40 -22.18
N THR A 343 7.60 17.37 -21.65
CA THR A 343 8.23 16.34 -20.81
C THR A 343 9.32 15.60 -21.58
N ARG A 344 9.05 15.17 -22.82
CA ARG A 344 10.05 14.52 -23.69
C ARG A 344 11.26 15.42 -23.98
N ALA A 345 11.03 16.70 -24.29
CA ALA A 345 12.13 17.65 -24.53
C ALA A 345 13.00 17.86 -23.27
N ILE A 346 12.39 17.86 -22.08
CA ILE A 346 13.12 17.95 -20.81
C ILE A 346 13.94 16.68 -20.55
N SER A 347 13.38 15.50 -20.82
CA SER A 347 14.09 14.22 -20.70
C SER A 347 15.32 14.14 -21.59
N ASP A 348 15.25 14.70 -22.81
CA ASP A 348 16.36 14.68 -23.75
C ASP A 348 17.47 15.68 -23.34
N ASN A 349 17.12 16.95 -23.07
CA ASN A 349 18.07 17.94 -22.56
C ASN A 349 17.37 19.11 -21.84
N PRO A 350 17.40 19.17 -20.49
CA PRO A 350 16.74 20.22 -19.72
C PRO A 350 17.28 21.63 -19.99
N ALA A 351 18.53 21.78 -20.42
CA ALA A 351 19.14 23.08 -20.71
C ALA A 351 18.67 23.63 -22.07
N LEU A 352 18.64 22.78 -23.10
CA LEU A 352 18.10 23.14 -24.41
C LEU A 352 16.59 23.40 -24.36
N ALA A 353 15.85 22.61 -23.56
CA ALA A 353 14.43 22.86 -23.32
C ALA A 353 14.18 24.25 -22.71
N ARG A 354 15.03 24.70 -21.76
CA ARG A 354 14.94 26.06 -21.22
C ARG A 354 15.26 27.13 -22.26
N ALA A 355 16.27 26.90 -23.10
CA ALA A 355 16.66 27.82 -24.16
C ALA A 355 15.57 27.97 -25.24
N SER A 356 14.77 26.93 -25.47
CA SER A 356 13.63 26.96 -26.40
C SER A 356 12.34 27.53 -25.79
N GLY A 357 12.40 28.09 -24.58
CA GLY A 357 11.28 28.77 -23.92
C GLY A 357 10.35 27.86 -23.10
N ILE A 358 10.72 26.60 -22.87
CA ILE A 358 9.94 25.70 -22.00
C ILE A 358 10.23 26.04 -20.53
N ASP A 359 9.17 26.33 -19.77
CA ASP A 359 9.25 26.45 -18.30
C ASP A 359 9.40 25.06 -17.67
N VAL A 360 10.66 24.58 -17.63
CA VAL A 360 11.03 23.25 -17.11
C VAL A 360 10.59 23.06 -15.66
N ASP A 361 10.69 24.12 -14.86
CA ASP A 361 10.29 24.10 -13.46
C ASP A 361 8.79 23.85 -13.29
N ARG A 362 7.96 24.44 -14.15
CA ARG A 362 6.51 24.23 -14.16
C ARG A 362 6.15 22.84 -14.65
N VAL A 363 6.81 22.35 -15.69
CA VAL A 363 6.54 21.00 -16.21
C VAL A 363 6.91 19.93 -15.18
N ILE A 364 8.07 20.05 -14.52
CA ILE A 364 8.46 19.14 -13.43
C ILE A 364 7.44 19.20 -12.29
N ASN A 365 6.97 20.38 -11.91
CA ASN A 365 5.97 20.50 -10.85
C ASN A 365 4.65 19.78 -11.20
N ILE A 366 4.17 19.92 -12.43
CA ILE A 366 2.97 19.19 -12.92
C ILE A 366 3.22 17.68 -12.92
N VAL A 367 4.42 17.23 -13.29
CA VAL A 367 4.80 15.81 -13.21
C VAL A 367 4.71 15.28 -11.79
N TRP A 368 5.20 16.05 -10.80
CA TRP A 368 5.09 15.65 -9.39
C TRP A 368 3.63 15.59 -8.91
N ILE A 369 2.78 16.52 -9.34
CA ILE A 369 1.34 16.50 -9.05
C ILE A 369 0.69 15.24 -9.61
N ILE A 370 0.89 14.96 -10.89
CA ILE A 370 0.31 13.80 -11.57
C ILE A 370 0.87 12.51 -10.98
N GLY A 371 2.19 12.42 -10.79
CA GLY A 371 2.85 11.24 -10.25
C GLY A 371 2.39 10.89 -8.84
N ALA A 372 2.23 11.90 -7.99
CA ALA A 372 1.71 11.72 -6.64
C ALA A 372 0.22 11.41 -6.60
N GLY A 373 -0.58 12.04 -7.47
CA GLY A 373 -2.01 11.74 -7.60
C GLY A 373 -2.24 10.30 -8.06
N LEU A 374 -1.46 9.81 -9.02
CA LEU A 374 -1.51 8.40 -9.48
C LEU A 374 -1.05 7.42 -8.41
N ALA A 375 0.03 7.74 -7.67
CA ALA A 375 0.46 6.96 -6.52
C ALA A 375 -0.63 6.90 -5.44
N GLY A 376 -1.25 8.04 -5.14
CA GLY A 376 -2.35 8.14 -4.19
C GLY A 376 -3.54 7.29 -4.62
N LEU A 377 -3.96 7.40 -5.89
CA LEU A 377 -5.04 6.58 -6.47
C LEU A 377 -4.72 5.08 -6.39
N ALA A 378 -3.49 4.69 -6.70
CA ALA A 378 -3.05 3.30 -6.54
C ALA A 378 -3.18 2.84 -5.08
N GLY A 379 -2.82 3.71 -4.12
CA GLY A 379 -2.95 3.45 -2.68
C GLY A 379 -4.39 3.25 -2.24
N VAL A 380 -5.32 4.10 -2.71
CA VAL A 380 -6.76 3.94 -2.45
C VAL A 380 -7.22 2.57 -2.94
N PHE A 381 -6.89 2.21 -4.18
CA PHE A 381 -7.34 0.95 -4.75
C PHE A 381 -6.67 -0.28 -4.13
N LEU A 382 -5.38 -0.21 -3.79
CA LEU A 382 -4.73 -1.30 -3.06
C LEU A 382 -5.38 -1.51 -1.70
N GLY A 383 -5.69 -0.44 -0.97
CA GLY A 383 -6.39 -0.52 0.31
C GLY A 383 -7.79 -1.12 0.23
N LEU A 384 -8.53 -0.83 -0.84
CA LEU A 384 -9.86 -1.42 -1.09
C LEU A 384 -9.75 -2.88 -1.56
N VAL A 385 -8.89 -3.16 -2.52
CA VAL A 385 -8.76 -4.49 -3.14
C VAL A 385 -8.14 -5.51 -2.20
N PHE A 386 -7.15 -5.12 -1.40
CA PHE A 386 -6.59 -5.98 -0.35
C PHE A 386 -7.38 -5.93 0.96
N ASN A 387 -8.38 -5.05 1.02
CA ASN A 387 -9.29 -4.93 2.16
C ASN A 387 -8.55 -4.68 3.49
N GLY A 388 -7.51 -3.85 3.40
CA GLY A 388 -6.55 -3.61 4.47
C GLY A 388 -5.26 -2.99 3.94
N LEU A 389 -4.75 -2.00 4.66
CA LEU A 389 -3.44 -1.41 4.48
C LEU A 389 -2.79 -1.12 5.84
N ASN A 390 -1.48 -1.12 5.89
CA ASN A 390 -0.69 -0.75 7.06
C ASN A 390 0.26 0.41 6.71
N TRP A 391 0.98 0.92 7.71
CA TRP A 391 1.93 2.03 7.58
C TRP A 391 3.10 1.77 6.62
N PHE A 392 3.36 0.52 6.20
CA PHE A 392 4.49 0.13 5.34
C PHE A 392 4.06 -0.51 4.01
N THR A 393 2.75 -0.48 3.66
CA THR A 393 2.21 -1.23 2.51
C THR A 393 2.87 -0.81 1.19
N GLY A 394 3.04 0.50 0.97
CA GLY A 394 3.71 1.01 -0.22
C GLY A 394 5.21 0.73 -0.23
N GLY A 395 5.86 0.68 0.93
CA GLY A 395 7.26 0.25 1.08
C GLY A 395 7.48 -1.21 0.69
N GLN A 396 6.56 -2.10 1.07
CA GLN A 396 6.58 -3.53 0.65
C GLN A 396 6.46 -3.71 -0.86
N LEU A 397 5.63 -2.87 -1.51
CA LEU A 397 5.39 -2.93 -2.95
C LEU A 397 6.38 -2.10 -3.78
N LEU A 398 7.19 -1.26 -3.13
CA LEU A 398 8.12 -0.35 -3.80
C LEU A 398 9.06 -1.09 -4.76
N LEU A 399 9.57 -2.24 -4.33
CA LEU A 399 10.44 -3.07 -5.16
C LEU A 399 9.71 -3.59 -6.40
N MET A 400 8.42 -3.93 -6.30
CA MET A 400 7.62 -4.30 -7.47
C MET A 400 7.37 -3.12 -8.40
N PHE A 401 7.17 -1.91 -7.87
CA PHE A 401 7.01 -0.72 -8.70
C PHE A 401 8.29 -0.44 -9.49
N PHE A 402 9.45 -0.51 -8.84
CA PHE A 402 10.74 -0.40 -9.52
C PHE A 402 10.95 -1.52 -10.51
N ALA A 403 10.65 -2.78 -10.14
CA ALA A 403 10.74 -3.93 -11.02
C ALA A 403 9.93 -3.72 -12.31
N ALA A 404 8.69 -3.25 -12.17
CA ALA A 404 7.80 -2.97 -13.29
C ALA A 404 8.35 -1.85 -14.19
N VAL A 405 8.86 -0.75 -13.62
CA VAL A 405 9.38 0.37 -14.40
C VAL A 405 10.72 0.03 -15.06
N THR A 406 11.61 -0.70 -14.39
CA THR A 406 12.90 -1.14 -14.97
C THR A 406 12.68 -2.18 -16.06
N LEU A 407 11.80 -3.17 -15.82
CA LEU A 407 11.38 -4.13 -16.83
C LEU A 407 10.75 -3.44 -18.04
N GLY A 408 9.90 -2.46 -17.80
CA GLY A 408 9.24 -1.67 -18.83
C GLY A 408 10.18 -0.81 -19.66
N GLY A 409 11.26 -0.34 -19.04
CA GLY A 409 12.12 0.72 -19.58
C GLY A 409 11.85 2.02 -18.83
N LEU A 410 12.85 2.45 -18.05
CA LEU A 410 12.77 3.62 -17.19
C LEU A 410 12.40 4.88 -17.99
N GLY A 411 11.47 5.67 -17.45
CA GLY A 411 11.07 6.95 -18.06
C GLY A 411 10.06 6.85 -19.21
N THR A 412 9.56 5.66 -19.51
CA THR A 412 8.50 5.46 -20.50
C THR A 412 7.18 5.07 -19.82
N ALA A 413 6.09 5.79 -20.13
CA ALA A 413 4.78 5.49 -19.55
C ALA A 413 4.21 4.16 -20.07
N PHE A 414 4.37 3.89 -21.37
CA PHE A 414 3.95 2.63 -21.98
C PHE A 414 4.78 1.44 -21.46
N GLY A 415 6.10 1.63 -21.27
CA GLY A 415 6.93 0.62 -20.65
C GLY A 415 6.50 0.32 -19.23
N ALA A 416 6.24 1.34 -18.41
CA ALA A 416 5.73 1.16 -17.05
C ALA A 416 4.42 0.34 -17.01
N PHE A 417 3.49 0.59 -17.94
CA PHE A 417 2.27 -0.21 -18.08
C PHE A 417 2.56 -1.68 -18.41
N ILE A 418 3.27 -1.95 -19.50
CA ILE A 418 3.56 -3.33 -19.92
C ILE A 418 4.37 -4.07 -18.86
N GLY A 419 5.38 -3.41 -18.28
CA GLY A 419 6.20 -3.97 -17.21
C GLY A 419 5.36 -4.30 -15.96
N SER A 420 4.48 -3.41 -15.53
CA SER A 420 3.56 -3.69 -14.40
C SER A 420 2.59 -4.82 -14.71
N MET A 421 2.11 -4.92 -15.94
CA MET A 421 1.21 -5.99 -16.35
C MET A 421 1.91 -7.34 -16.33
N LEU A 422 3.13 -7.41 -16.85
CA LEU A 422 3.93 -8.64 -16.77
C LEU A 422 4.24 -9.03 -15.33
N ILE A 423 4.67 -8.08 -14.48
CA ILE A 423 4.95 -8.35 -13.07
C ILE A 423 3.68 -8.83 -12.37
N GLY A 424 2.54 -8.13 -12.50
CA GLY A 424 1.27 -8.51 -11.88
C GLY A 424 0.79 -9.90 -12.34
N MET A 425 0.87 -10.18 -13.63
CA MET A 425 0.52 -11.49 -14.20
C MET A 425 1.39 -12.61 -13.67
N MET A 426 2.72 -12.41 -13.65
CA MET A 426 3.64 -13.43 -13.16
C MET A 426 3.44 -13.69 -11.67
N VAL A 427 3.40 -12.62 -10.89
CA VAL A 427 3.23 -12.65 -9.43
C VAL A 427 1.97 -13.39 -9.04
N GLU A 428 0.87 -13.21 -9.77
CA GLU A 428 -0.34 -13.97 -9.51
C GLU A 428 -0.19 -15.39 -10.07
N LEU A 429 0.15 -15.62 -11.35
CA LEU A 429 0.19 -16.97 -11.93
C LEU A 429 1.16 -17.93 -11.21
N THR A 430 2.25 -17.42 -10.62
CA THR A 430 3.16 -18.24 -9.81
C THR A 430 2.47 -18.86 -8.58
N ASN A 431 1.42 -18.23 -8.02
CA ASN A 431 0.66 -18.79 -6.88
C ASN A 431 -0.11 -20.09 -7.22
N ILE A 432 -0.08 -20.54 -8.49
CA ILE A 432 -0.56 -21.87 -8.86
C ILE A 432 0.43 -22.95 -8.40
N TRP A 433 1.73 -22.65 -8.42
CA TRP A 433 2.82 -23.61 -8.22
C TRP A 433 3.60 -23.35 -6.94
N LEU A 434 3.67 -22.09 -6.48
CA LEU A 434 4.35 -21.69 -5.26
C LEU A 434 3.34 -21.20 -4.21
N PRO A 435 3.64 -21.37 -2.90
CA PRO A 435 2.88 -20.74 -1.83
C PRO A 435 2.80 -19.22 -2.00
N GLY A 436 1.65 -18.64 -1.64
CA GLY A 436 1.40 -17.19 -1.75
C GLY A 436 2.35 -16.32 -0.94
N ASP A 437 2.98 -16.87 0.10
CA ASP A 437 3.96 -16.15 0.92
C ASP A 437 5.25 -15.82 0.13
N LEU A 438 5.56 -16.62 -0.89
CA LEU A 438 6.73 -16.42 -1.76
C LEU A 438 6.45 -15.46 -2.92
N LYS A 439 5.25 -14.86 -2.99
CA LYS A 439 4.82 -13.93 -4.04
C LYS A 439 5.82 -12.79 -4.26
N TYR A 440 6.30 -12.18 -3.17
CA TYR A 440 7.28 -11.09 -3.21
C TYR A 440 8.68 -11.58 -3.65
N ALA A 441 9.10 -12.74 -3.17
CA ALA A 441 10.39 -13.35 -3.53
C ALA A 441 10.44 -13.75 -5.02
N THR A 442 9.33 -14.25 -5.55
CA THR A 442 9.21 -14.64 -6.95
C THR A 442 9.28 -13.41 -7.87
N ALA A 443 8.63 -12.30 -7.49
CA ALA A 443 8.71 -11.04 -8.21
C ALA A 443 10.17 -10.55 -8.33
N LEU A 444 10.94 -10.66 -7.25
CA LEU A 444 12.34 -10.27 -7.20
C LEU A 444 13.22 -11.20 -8.05
N LEU A 445 13.04 -12.51 -7.93
CA LEU A 445 13.81 -13.48 -8.71
C LEU A 445 13.58 -13.27 -10.21
N LEU A 446 12.33 -13.06 -10.62
CA LEU A 446 11.98 -12.78 -12.00
C LEU A 446 12.58 -11.45 -12.49
N LEU A 447 12.57 -10.41 -11.66
CA LEU A 447 13.26 -9.16 -11.98
C LEU A 447 14.75 -9.41 -12.26
N ILE A 448 15.43 -10.16 -11.40
CA ILE A 448 16.86 -10.49 -11.57
C ILE A 448 17.08 -11.23 -12.88
N LEU A 449 16.28 -12.27 -13.15
CA LEU A 449 16.39 -13.05 -14.39
C LEU A 449 16.20 -12.17 -15.63
N ILE A 450 15.20 -11.29 -15.62
CA ILE A 450 14.93 -10.45 -16.78
C ILE A 450 15.99 -9.38 -16.96
N LEU A 451 16.50 -8.76 -15.88
CA LEU A 451 17.60 -7.80 -15.99
C LEU A 451 18.89 -8.45 -16.49
N LEU A 452 19.12 -9.72 -16.17
CA LEU A 452 20.25 -10.49 -16.69
C LEU A 452 20.14 -10.72 -18.21
N VAL A 453 18.92 -10.94 -18.71
CA VAL A 453 18.66 -11.19 -20.14
C VAL A 453 18.51 -9.88 -20.94
N ARG A 454 17.90 -8.85 -20.36
CA ARG A 454 17.64 -7.52 -20.96
C ARG A 454 17.75 -6.40 -19.92
N PRO A 455 18.96 -5.90 -19.62
CA PRO A 455 19.19 -4.86 -18.61
C PRO A 455 18.58 -3.50 -18.96
N GLN A 456 18.24 -3.27 -20.23
CA GLN A 456 17.61 -2.03 -20.72
C GLN A 456 16.07 -2.06 -20.62
N GLY A 457 15.47 -3.17 -20.17
CA GLY A 457 14.03 -3.38 -20.20
C GLY A 457 13.48 -3.62 -21.62
N ILE A 458 12.16 -3.73 -21.74
CA ILE A 458 11.47 -4.07 -23.00
C ILE A 458 11.44 -2.88 -23.96
N PHE A 459 11.22 -1.66 -23.44
CA PHE A 459 11.12 -0.43 -24.23
C PHE A 459 12.23 0.60 -23.95
N GLY A 460 13.33 0.19 -23.31
CA GLY A 460 14.46 1.08 -23.07
C GLY A 460 15.11 1.55 -24.37
N ARG A 461 15.41 2.86 -24.44
CA ARG A 461 16.20 3.41 -25.54
C ARG A 461 17.67 3.03 -25.33
N LYS A 462 18.32 2.49 -26.36
CA LYS A 462 19.79 2.30 -26.32
C LYS A 462 20.43 3.66 -26.16
N GLU A 463 21.09 3.88 -25.03
CA GLU A 463 21.95 5.03 -24.85
C GLU A 463 23.10 4.89 -25.86
N ARG A 464 23.15 5.80 -26.86
CA ARG A 464 24.26 5.83 -27.80
C ARG A 464 25.44 6.43 -27.04
N ILE A 465 26.23 5.56 -26.42
CA ILE A 465 27.55 5.92 -25.90
C ILE A 465 28.36 6.37 -27.12
N GLY A 466 28.58 7.67 -27.23
CA GLY A 466 29.23 8.34 -28.34
C GLY A 466 30.09 9.46 -27.82
#